data_AF-A0A7W8JBB2-F1
#
_entry.id   AF-A0A7W8JBB2-F1
#
_cell.length_a   1.000
_cell.length_b   1.000
_cell.length_c   1.000
_cell.angle_alpha   90.00
_cell.angle_beta   90.00
_cell.angle_gamma   90.00
#
_symmetry.space_group_name_H-M   'P 1'
#
loop_
_entity.id
_entity.type
_entity.pdbx_description
1 polymer ?
#
loop_
_entity_poly.entity_id
_entity_poly.type
_entity_poly.pdbx_seq_one_letter_code
_entity_poly.pdbx_strand_id
1 'polypeptide(L)'
;MKTAIRVLWTICFVLAFNTAVSTHTAKGATLPADETAGSPSIARMLLDKHFHDLEATSKGTMLAAGSGAKGSSGGYVALEIVTETLKGRTGTFLLQRTGTMTHGTPTLSVTVVPDSGTGQLTGLAGKMSINIVEGNHSYDFEYTLP
;
A
#
# COMPACT_ATOMS: atom_id res chain seq x y z
N MET A 1 4.42 -10.62 29.17
CA MET A 1 3.65 -11.27 28.08
C MET A 1 3.82 -10.66 26.69
N LYS A 2 4.53 -9.53 26.50
CA LYS A 2 4.76 -8.93 25.17
C LYS A 2 5.91 -9.55 24.34
N THR A 3 6.66 -10.50 24.91
CA THR A 3 7.81 -11.15 24.24
C THR A 3 7.45 -12.49 23.58
N ALA A 4 6.33 -13.10 23.95
CA ALA A 4 5.94 -14.44 23.48
C ALA A 4 5.24 -14.45 22.10
N ILE A 5 4.72 -13.31 21.64
CA ILE A 5 4.03 -13.20 20.34
C ILE A 5 5.03 -13.15 19.16
N ARG A 6 6.30 -12.80 19.41
CA ARG A 6 7.35 -12.81 18.38
C ARG A 6 7.95 -14.17 18.08
N VAL A 7 7.70 -15.19 18.91
CA VAL A 7 8.35 -16.52 18.80
C VAL A 7 7.41 -17.58 18.20
N LEU A 8 6.09 -17.36 18.22
CA LEU A 8 5.12 -18.33 17.68
C LEU A 8 4.80 -18.16 16.19
N TRP A 9 5.31 -17.13 15.52
CA TRP A 9 5.14 -16.95 14.06
C TRP A 9 6.30 -17.51 13.22
N THR A 10 7.33 -18.07 13.86
CA THR A 10 8.50 -18.64 13.17
C THR A 10 8.33 -20.14 12.85
N ILE A 11 7.24 -20.78 13.28
CA ILE A 11 7.07 -22.24 13.17
C ILE A 11 5.71 -22.58 12.56
N CYS A 12 5.56 -22.32 11.25
CA CYS A 12 4.71 -23.04 10.29
C CYS A 12 4.52 -22.21 9.00
N PHE A 13 5.48 -22.29 8.08
CA PHE A 13 5.29 -22.40 6.62
C PHE A 13 6.64 -22.16 5.94
N VAL A 14 7.34 -23.25 5.63
CA VAL A 14 8.43 -23.25 4.65
C VAL A 14 7.76 -23.27 3.27
N LEU A 15 7.24 -22.12 2.87
CA LEU A 15 7.04 -21.73 1.48
C LEU A 15 7.79 -20.42 1.35
N ALA A 16 8.65 -20.32 0.32
CA ALA A 16 9.58 -19.22 0.12
C ALA A 16 8.84 -17.91 -0.25
N PHE A 17 8.08 -17.36 0.69
CA PHE A 17 7.53 -16.01 0.58
C PHE A 17 8.68 -15.04 0.80
N ASN A 18 8.97 -14.26 -0.24
CA ASN A 18 9.93 -13.18 -0.10
C ASN A 18 9.25 -12.07 0.69
N THR A 19 9.89 -11.61 1.75
CA THR A 19 9.44 -10.44 2.51
C THR A 19 10.45 -9.33 2.33
N ALA A 20 9.98 -8.14 1.95
CA ALA A 20 10.78 -6.92 2.00
C ALA A 20 10.14 -5.92 2.98
N VAL A 21 10.98 -5.23 3.75
CA VAL A 21 10.52 -4.19 4.68
C VAL A 21 11.05 -2.84 4.23
N SER A 22 10.19 -1.82 4.12
CA SER A 22 10.64 -0.46 3.79
C SER A 22 9.85 0.64 4.43
N THR A 23 10.51 1.77 4.67
CA THR A 23 9.90 3.08 4.93
C THR A 23 9.74 3.88 3.63
N HIS A 24 8.97 4.97 3.66
CA HIS A 24 8.83 5.87 2.51
C HIS A 24 8.64 7.34 2.91
N THR A 25 8.95 8.24 1.99
CA THR A 25 8.40 9.60 1.98
C THR A 25 7.30 9.70 0.93
N ALA A 26 6.28 10.52 1.20
CA ALA A 26 5.18 10.77 0.29
C ALA A 26 4.97 12.27 0.08
N LYS A 27 4.81 12.68 -1.17
CA LYS A 27 4.25 13.97 -1.55
C LYS A 27 2.87 13.73 -2.13
N GLY A 28 1.87 14.37 -1.51
CA GLY A 28 0.50 14.35 -1.99
C GLY A 28 0.11 15.70 -2.56
N ALA A 29 -0.59 15.72 -3.70
CA ALA A 29 -1.22 16.94 -4.20
C ALA A 29 -2.73 16.72 -4.28
N THR A 30 -3.50 17.49 -3.53
CA THR A 30 -4.97 17.48 -3.60
C THR A 30 -5.40 18.06 -4.93
N LEU A 31 -6.28 17.37 -5.63
CA LEU A 31 -6.92 17.86 -6.85
C LEU A 31 -8.23 18.58 -6.50
N PRO A 32 -8.69 19.52 -7.35
CA PRO A 32 -10.01 20.12 -7.18
C PRO A 32 -11.10 19.06 -7.03
N ALA A 33 -12.12 19.39 -6.25
CA ALA A 33 -13.32 18.56 -6.16
C ALA A 33 -13.91 18.38 -7.56
N ASP A 34 -14.39 17.18 -7.84
CA ASP A 34 -15.20 16.95 -9.03
C ASP A 34 -16.61 17.43 -8.73
N GLU A 35 -16.98 18.59 -9.26
CA GLU A 35 -18.30 19.21 -9.05
C GLU A 35 -19.46 18.37 -9.64
N THR A 36 -19.15 17.38 -10.49
CA THR A 36 -20.14 16.41 -11.01
C THR A 36 -20.27 15.18 -10.12
N ALA A 37 -19.29 14.91 -9.25
CA ALA A 37 -19.42 13.88 -8.24
C ALA A 37 -20.39 14.35 -7.16
N GLY A 38 -21.47 13.60 -6.93
CA GLY A 38 -22.52 13.95 -5.98
C GLY A 38 -22.02 14.16 -4.54
N SER A 39 -22.92 14.57 -3.64
CA SER A 39 -22.60 14.81 -2.22
C SER A 39 -22.75 13.54 -1.36
N PRO A 40 -21.84 13.26 -0.40
CA PRO A 40 -20.66 14.04 -0.05
C PRO A 40 -19.56 13.94 -1.12
N SER A 41 -18.83 15.03 -1.34
CA SER A 41 -17.80 15.10 -2.37
C SER A 41 -16.65 14.12 -2.10
N ILE A 42 -16.17 13.49 -3.18
CA ILE A 42 -15.03 12.57 -3.13
C ILE A 42 -13.75 13.38 -3.32
N ALA A 43 -12.87 13.36 -2.33
CA ALA A 43 -11.56 13.97 -2.41
C ALA A 43 -10.66 13.18 -3.36
N ARG A 44 -9.88 13.89 -4.18
CA ARG A 44 -8.95 13.32 -5.15
C ARG A 44 -7.53 13.77 -4.82
N MET A 45 -6.57 12.86 -4.87
CA MET A 45 -5.17 13.16 -4.54
C MET A 45 -4.20 12.43 -5.48
N LEU A 46 -3.19 13.13 -5.96
CA LEU A 46 -2.03 12.54 -6.61
C LEU A 46 -1.04 12.06 -5.57
N LEU A 47 -0.42 10.91 -5.82
CA LEU A 47 0.57 10.27 -4.97
C LEU A 47 1.92 10.26 -5.67
N ASP A 48 2.98 10.64 -4.97
CA ASP A 48 4.37 10.46 -5.36
C ASP A 48 5.16 9.98 -4.14
N LYS A 49 5.72 8.77 -4.22
CA LYS A 49 6.39 8.11 -3.10
C LYS A 49 7.78 7.66 -3.47
N HIS A 50 8.67 7.75 -2.48
CA HIS A 50 10.00 7.17 -2.54
C HIS A 50 10.20 6.24 -1.36
N PHE A 51 10.45 4.96 -1.63
CA PHE A 51 10.76 3.96 -0.62
C PHE A 51 12.26 4.01 -0.32
N HIS A 52 12.69 3.86 0.93
CA HIS A 52 14.09 4.14 1.33
C HIS A 52 14.94 2.88 1.53
N ASP A 53 14.30 1.79 1.94
CA ASP A 53 14.95 0.49 2.11
C ASP A 53 14.75 -0.42 0.89
N LEU A 54 13.92 0.04 -0.05
CA LEU A 54 13.71 -0.52 -1.38
C LEU A 54 14.18 0.49 -2.41
N GLU A 55 14.84 0.03 -3.47
CA GLU A 55 15.07 0.83 -4.67
C GLU A 55 13.75 0.96 -5.45
N ALA A 56 12.80 1.71 -4.88
CA ALA A 56 11.47 1.84 -5.42
C ALA A 56 10.92 3.26 -5.34
N THR A 57 10.16 3.62 -6.36
CA THR A 57 9.32 4.82 -6.37
C THR A 57 7.92 4.45 -6.83
N SER A 58 6.91 5.21 -6.42
CA SER A 58 5.56 5.05 -6.96
C SER A 58 4.90 6.37 -7.29
N LYS A 59 4.06 6.34 -8.33
CA LYS A 59 3.15 7.44 -8.68
C LYS A 59 1.75 6.90 -8.87
N GLY A 60 0.74 7.66 -8.46
CA GLY A 60 -0.64 7.20 -8.60
C GLY A 60 -1.68 8.20 -8.17
N THR A 61 -2.91 7.71 -7.99
CA THR A 61 -4.06 8.52 -7.60
C THR A 61 -4.85 7.83 -6.50
N MET A 62 -5.37 8.62 -5.57
CA MET A 62 -6.25 8.19 -4.50
C MET A 62 -7.58 8.94 -4.55
N LEU A 63 -8.66 8.23 -4.26
CA LEU A 63 -9.98 8.77 -3.99
C LEU A 63 -10.33 8.50 -2.53
N ALA A 64 -10.88 9.49 -1.82
CA ALA A 64 -11.27 9.32 -0.42
C ALA A 64 -12.56 10.07 -0.09
N ALA A 65 -13.39 9.51 0.79
CA ALA A 65 -14.59 10.15 1.33
C ALA A 65 -14.80 9.73 2.79
N GLY A 66 -15.49 10.56 3.57
CA GLY A 66 -15.72 10.31 4.99
C GLY A 66 -17.01 10.95 5.51
N SER A 67 -17.48 10.43 6.64
CA SER A 67 -18.72 10.84 7.31
C SER A 67 -18.61 12.14 8.14
N GLY A 68 -17.55 12.95 7.93
CA GLY A 68 -17.48 14.35 8.38
C GLY A 68 -16.63 14.63 9.63
N ALA A 69 -16.73 13.85 10.71
CA ALA A 69 -15.95 14.13 11.93
C ALA A 69 -14.57 13.44 11.97
N LYS A 70 -13.58 14.07 12.61
CA LYS A 70 -12.25 13.48 12.86
C LYS A 70 -12.41 12.20 13.70
N GLY A 71 -11.86 11.09 13.22
CA GLY A 71 -11.98 9.77 13.87
C GLY A 71 -13.25 8.97 13.48
N SER A 72 -14.06 9.51 12.57
CA SER A 72 -15.28 8.84 12.08
C SER A 72 -15.00 7.85 10.94
N SER A 73 -16.06 7.21 10.46
CA SER A 73 -16.01 6.25 9.37
C SER A 73 -15.74 6.90 8.02
N GLY A 74 -15.04 6.19 7.15
CA GLY A 74 -14.69 6.66 5.82
C GLY A 74 -14.07 5.56 4.98
N GLY A 75 -13.79 5.87 3.73
CA GLY A 75 -13.20 4.93 2.78
C GLY A 75 -12.27 5.63 1.81
N TYR A 76 -11.30 4.88 1.31
CA TYR A 76 -10.45 5.33 0.22
C TYR A 76 -10.04 4.16 -0.66
N VAL A 77 -9.73 4.50 -1.91
CA VAL A 77 -9.12 3.59 -2.89
C VAL A 77 -7.95 4.29 -3.56
N ALA A 78 -6.92 3.53 -3.93
CA ALA A 78 -5.81 4.06 -4.70
C ALA A 78 -5.25 3.04 -5.68
N LEU A 79 -4.73 3.53 -6.79
CA LEU A 79 -3.91 2.78 -7.73
C LEU A 79 -2.59 3.53 -7.91
N GLU A 80 -1.48 2.79 -7.84
CA GLU A 80 -0.14 3.31 -8.03
C GLU A 80 0.68 2.41 -8.94
N ILE A 81 1.42 3.03 -9.85
CA ILE A 81 2.49 2.38 -10.59
C ILE A 81 3.73 2.45 -9.72
N VAL A 82 4.28 1.29 -9.39
CA VAL A 82 5.55 1.14 -8.68
C VAL A 82 6.63 0.78 -9.69
N THR A 83 7.77 1.47 -9.62
CA THR A 83 9.01 1.10 -10.31
C THR A 83 9.97 0.63 -9.25
N GLU A 84 10.47 -0.61 -9.37
CA GLU A 84 11.23 -1.24 -8.30
C GLU A 84 12.26 -2.27 -8.80
N THR A 85 13.29 -2.50 -7.98
CA THR A 85 14.20 -3.65 -8.08
C THR A 85 13.99 -4.62 -6.91
N LEU A 86 13.42 -5.80 -7.18
CA LEU A 86 13.23 -6.87 -6.19
C LEU A 86 14.25 -7.98 -6.41
N LYS A 87 15.11 -8.25 -5.42
CA LYS A 87 16.17 -9.29 -5.52
C LYS A 87 16.99 -9.19 -6.82
N GLY A 88 17.32 -7.96 -7.23
CA GLY A 88 18.05 -7.68 -8.46
C GLY A 88 17.24 -7.80 -9.75
N ARG A 89 15.92 -8.02 -9.68
CA ARG A 89 15.01 -8.01 -10.83
C ARG A 89 14.30 -6.67 -10.92
N THR A 90 14.45 -6.00 -12.06
CA THR A 90 13.88 -4.66 -12.27
C THR A 90 12.64 -4.71 -13.14
N GLY A 91 11.65 -3.91 -12.77
CA GLY A 91 10.43 -3.74 -13.55
C GLY A 91 9.48 -2.73 -12.93
N THR A 92 8.26 -2.74 -13.43
CA THR A 92 7.15 -2.00 -12.82
C THR A 92 5.99 -2.92 -12.52
N PHE A 93 5.09 -2.50 -11.63
CA PHE A 93 3.82 -3.18 -11.38
C PHE A 93 2.80 -2.19 -10.81
N LEU A 94 1.53 -2.58 -10.77
CA LEU A 94 0.47 -1.78 -10.16
C LEU A 94 0.18 -2.30 -8.74
N LEU A 95 0.09 -1.38 -7.77
CA LEU A 95 -0.51 -1.65 -6.47
C LEU A 95 -1.93 -1.08 -6.42
N GLN A 96 -2.88 -1.92 -6.03
CA GLN A 96 -4.22 -1.53 -5.65
C GLN A 96 -4.34 -1.43 -4.14
N ARG A 97 -5.02 -0.39 -3.66
CA ARG A 97 -5.31 -0.17 -2.25
C ARG A 97 -6.79 0.01 -2.02
N THR A 98 -7.31 -0.61 -0.98
CA THR A 98 -8.68 -0.41 -0.50
C THR A 98 -8.64 -0.30 1.01
N GLY A 99 -8.99 0.87 1.53
CA GLY A 99 -9.04 1.12 2.96
C GLY A 99 -10.41 1.57 3.41
N THR A 100 -10.85 1.04 4.53
CA THR A 100 -12.05 1.49 5.24
C THR A 100 -11.70 1.83 6.68
N MET A 101 -12.43 2.80 7.22
CA MET A 101 -12.41 3.15 8.63
C MET A 101 -13.83 2.97 9.15
N THR A 102 -14.00 2.19 10.22
CA THR A 102 -15.29 2.02 10.89
C THR A 102 -15.14 2.48 12.33
N HIS A 103 -15.68 3.65 12.65
CA HIS A 103 -15.60 4.24 14.00
C HIS A 103 -14.18 4.26 14.58
N GLY A 104 -13.21 4.69 13.77
CA GLY A 104 -11.79 4.73 14.16
C GLY A 104 -11.03 3.40 14.06
N THR A 105 -11.69 2.31 13.65
CA THR A 105 -11.04 1.01 13.40
C THR A 105 -10.69 0.86 11.91
N PRO A 106 -9.40 0.80 11.52
CA PRO A 106 -9.01 0.68 10.13
C PRO A 106 -9.07 -0.78 9.64
N THR A 107 -9.45 -0.96 8.38
CA THR A 107 -9.19 -2.17 7.59
C THR A 107 -8.53 -1.75 6.29
N LEU A 108 -7.48 -2.46 5.88
CA LEU A 108 -6.71 -2.11 4.70
C LEU A 108 -6.29 -3.37 3.95
N SER A 109 -6.50 -3.35 2.64
CA SER A 109 -5.92 -4.29 1.69
C SER A 109 -5.02 -3.54 0.71
N VAL A 110 -3.80 -4.03 0.51
CA VAL A 110 -2.87 -3.56 -0.52
C VAL A 110 -2.34 -4.76 -1.28
N THR A 111 -2.60 -4.81 -2.58
CA THR A 111 -2.30 -5.97 -3.42
C THR A 111 -1.68 -5.57 -4.74
N VAL A 112 -0.76 -6.39 -5.25
CA VAL A 112 -0.33 -6.29 -6.65
C VAL A 112 -1.52 -6.60 -7.54
N VAL A 113 -1.79 -5.74 -8.53
CA VAL A 113 -2.80 -6.04 -9.55
C VAL A 113 -2.29 -7.23 -10.37
N PRO A 114 -3.08 -8.31 -10.54
CA PRO A 114 -2.66 -9.47 -11.32
C PRO A 114 -2.15 -9.08 -12.70
N ASP A 115 -1.06 -9.73 -13.13
CA ASP A 115 -0.43 -9.56 -14.45
C ASP A 115 0.04 -8.13 -14.78
N SER A 116 0.09 -7.24 -13.78
CA SER A 116 0.58 -5.86 -13.98
C SER A 116 2.11 -5.73 -14.00
N GLY A 117 2.82 -6.80 -13.60
CA GLY A 117 4.27 -6.84 -13.59
C GLY A 117 4.87 -6.73 -14.99
N THR A 118 5.91 -5.91 -15.14
CA THR A 118 6.63 -5.69 -16.40
C THR A 118 8.11 -6.06 -16.29
N GLY A 119 8.79 -6.19 -17.43
CA GLY A 119 10.22 -6.50 -17.45
C GLY A 119 10.51 -7.80 -16.71
N GLN A 120 11.45 -7.77 -15.77
CA GLN A 120 11.83 -8.95 -14.99
C GLN A 120 10.87 -9.25 -13.83
N LEU A 121 9.84 -8.41 -13.64
CA LEU A 121 8.76 -8.60 -12.67
C LEU A 121 7.48 -9.13 -13.32
N THR A 122 7.51 -9.51 -14.61
CA THR A 122 6.37 -10.21 -15.25
C THR A 122 6.01 -11.45 -14.44
N GLY A 123 4.72 -11.63 -14.09
CA GLY A 123 4.26 -12.74 -13.23
C GLY A 123 4.42 -12.50 -11.72
N LEU A 124 4.84 -11.30 -11.30
CA LEU A 124 4.84 -10.90 -9.90
C LEU A 124 3.42 -10.96 -9.31
N ALA A 125 3.30 -11.59 -8.15
CA ALA A 125 2.11 -11.51 -7.31
C ALA A 125 2.53 -11.17 -5.87
N GLY A 126 1.66 -10.48 -5.13
CA GLY A 126 1.95 -10.15 -3.76
C GLY A 126 0.95 -9.23 -3.10
N LYS A 127 1.15 -9.02 -1.80
CA LYS A 127 0.36 -8.13 -0.95
C LYS A 127 1.26 -7.41 0.04
N MET A 128 0.85 -6.23 0.45
CA MET A 128 1.63 -5.38 1.34
C MET A 128 0.85 -5.10 2.63
N SER A 129 1.51 -5.23 3.76
CA SER A 129 0.99 -4.75 5.05
C SER A 129 1.65 -3.43 5.38
N ILE A 130 0.89 -2.48 5.94
CA ILE A 130 1.42 -1.19 6.39
C ILE A 130 1.38 -1.16 7.92
N ASN A 131 2.53 -0.95 8.54
CA ASN A 131 2.63 -0.71 9.97
C ASN A 131 2.88 0.77 10.20
N ILE A 132 2.07 1.40 11.06
CA ILE A 132 2.21 2.81 11.42
C ILE A 132 2.53 2.90 12.91
N VAL A 133 3.75 3.34 13.23
CA VAL A 133 4.21 3.51 14.61
C VAL A 133 4.73 4.94 14.77
N GLU A 134 4.10 5.72 15.66
CA GLU A 134 4.49 7.11 15.95
C GLU A 134 4.54 8.01 14.70
N GLY A 135 3.66 7.76 13.73
CA GLY A 135 3.61 8.49 12.46
C GLY A 135 4.60 8.02 11.41
N ASN A 136 5.48 7.07 11.73
CA ASN A 136 6.37 6.44 10.75
C ASN A 136 5.66 5.26 10.08
N HIS A 137 5.70 5.24 8.75
CA HIS A 137 5.12 4.18 7.93
C HIS A 137 6.21 3.18 7.54
N SER A 138 6.05 1.93 7.93
CA SER A 138 6.79 0.81 7.35
C SER A 138 5.86 -0.13 6.58
N TYR A 139 6.42 -0.83 5.61
CA TYR A 139 5.73 -1.73 4.71
C TYR A 139 6.34 -3.10 4.77
N ASP A 140 5.54 -4.15 4.96
CA ASP A 140 5.96 -5.54 4.78
C ASP A 140 5.37 -6.05 3.46
N PHE A 141 6.21 -6.30 2.46
CA PHE A 141 5.79 -6.79 1.15
C PHE A 141 6.03 -8.29 1.03
N GLU A 142 4.94 -9.07 1.02
CA GLU A 142 4.95 -10.50 0.79
C GLU A 142 4.70 -10.76 -0.70
N TYR A 143 5.65 -11.40 -1.39
CA TYR A 143 5.56 -11.59 -2.84
C TYR A 143 6.17 -12.89 -3.35
N THR A 144 5.72 -13.28 -4.53
CA THR A 144 6.25 -14.37 -5.35
C THR A 144 6.71 -13.81 -6.70
N LEU A 145 7.92 -14.21 -7.11
CA LEU A 145 8.44 -13.99 -8.46
C LEU A 145 8.30 -15.30 -9.25
N PRO A 146 8.24 -15.25 -10.59
CA PRO A 146 8.33 -16.45 -11.42
C PRO A 146 9.68 -17.17 -11.24
#